data_AF-A0A932VG41-F1
#
_entry.id   AF-A0A932VG41-F1
#
_cell.length_a   1.000
_cell.length_b   1.000
_cell.length_c   1.000
_cell.angle_alpha   90.00
_cell.angle_beta   90.00
_cell.angle_gamma   90.00
#
_symmetry.space_group_name_H-M   'P 1'
#
loop_
_entity.id
_entity.type
_entity.pdbx_description
1 polymer ?
#
loop_
_entity_poly.entity_id
_entity_poly.type
_entity_poly.pdbx_seq_one_letter_code
_entity_poly.pdbx_strand_id
1 'polypeptide(L)'
;MTLHLDFTNMMAPHVPAGPGDDEWQALNGRFSQVHEAIARDAAAGRYGFAELDAQAGEHDRVLAFARERAGHFDDIVVLGIGGSALGAISLRTALLATDWNARGAAARGGRPRLHVLDNVDPRTIVARLDALDLSRSLFLVISKSGGTAETMAQYLIVRERLDAAKLAPSRHLVFVTDPAKGLLRPLAAREGIPAFAVPANVGGRYSVFTPVGTLPAALVGIDTTALLAGAREIVQRAASSNLAVNAAGVFALLQWRAHSRHGQGIHVMMPYSDALRDIAPWFAQLWAESLGKIDATGTSVGPTPVAALGATDQHSQIQLYMEGPADKTVTFLAEGARDVDARIPAPPADLAELAYLGGHSLGALLDAERAATAQALARAGRPNQTITLDRVDAQGVGSLLMFLMHATIYAGALYRVNPLDQPGVEAGKVLAKASLAAGAAAPSGGHWVV
;
A
#
# COMPACT_ATOMS: atom_id res chain seq x y z
N MET A 1 21.38 5.30 1.05
CA MET A 1 20.32 5.73 0.11
C MET A 1 19.20 4.79 0.42
N THR A 2 18.09 5.25 0.97
CA THR A 2 17.19 4.38 1.75
C THR A 2 16.57 3.20 0.97
N LEU A 3 16.63 3.22 -0.36
CA LEU A 3 16.07 2.21 -1.26
C LEU A 3 16.97 2.03 -2.49
N HIS A 4 17.25 0.77 -2.86
CA HIS A 4 18.00 0.37 -4.06
C HIS A 4 17.13 -0.46 -5.01
N LEU A 5 17.16 -0.14 -6.31
CA LEU A 5 16.50 -0.92 -7.37
C LEU A 5 17.55 -1.68 -8.18
N ASP A 6 17.57 -3.02 -8.06
CA ASP A 6 18.30 -3.89 -8.97
C ASP A 6 17.36 -4.37 -10.08
N PHE A 7 17.54 -3.83 -11.27
CA PHE A 7 16.76 -4.17 -12.47
C PHE A 7 17.56 -5.02 -13.46
N THR A 8 18.71 -5.58 -13.06
CA THR A 8 19.59 -6.38 -13.93
C THR A 8 18.83 -7.47 -14.68
N ASN A 9 17.96 -8.21 -13.99
CA ASN A 9 17.15 -9.30 -14.55
C ASN A 9 15.91 -8.81 -15.34
N MET A 10 15.78 -7.51 -15.58
CA MET A 10 14.83 -6.95 -16.54
C MET A 10 15.49 -6.62 -17.89
N MET A 11 16.82 -6.72 -17.99
CA MET A 11 17.63 -6.29 -19.13
C MET A 11 18.21 -7.49 -19.90
N ALA A 12 18.50 -7.28 -21.19
CA ALA A 12 19.36 -8.20 -21.93
C ALA A 12 20.85 -7.99 -21.55
N PRO A 13 21.72 -9.02 -21.60
CA PRO A 13 21.43 -10.39 -21.97
C PRO A 13 20.90 -11.27 -20.82
N HIS A 14 20.75 -10.73 -19.60
CA HIS A 14 20.35 -11.51 -18.42
C HIS A 14 18.98 -12.17 -18.59
N VAL A 15 18.03 -11.46 -19.19
CA VAL A 15 16.77 -12.04 -19.67
C VAL A 15 16.62 -11.68 -21.15
N PRO A 16 16.47 -12.67 -22.07
CA PRO A 16 16.39 -12.41 -23.51
C PRO A 16 15.27 -11.47 -23.93
N ALA A 17 14.16 -11.48 -23.18
CA ALA A 17 13.06 -10.57 -23.42
C ALA A 17 13.42 -9.11 -23.11
N GLY A 18 14.39 -8.83 -22.22
CA GLY A 18 14.75 -7.47 -21.78
C GLY A 18 15.30 -6.56 -22.89
N PRO A 19 15.30 -5.23 -22.70
CA PRO A 19 15.93 -4.32 -23.65
C PRO A 19 17.45 -4.44 -23.59
N GLY A 20 18.11 -4.34 -24.75
CA GLY A 20 19.56 -4.11 -24.87
C GLY A 20 19.89 -2.61 -24.84
N ASP A 21 21.18 -2.27 -24.97
CA ASP A 21 21.68 -0.90 -24.81
C ASP A 21 21.02 0.12 -25.76
N ASP A 22 20.86 -0.21 -27.05
CA ASP A 22 20.25 0.68 -28.03
C ASP A 22 18.77 0.97 -27.72
N GLU A 23 18.02 -0.08 -27.33
CA GLU A 23 16.62 0.08 -26.91
C GLU A 23 16.54 0.88 -25.60
N TRP A 24 17.47 0.67 -24.68
CA TRP A 24 17.55 1.42 -23.43
C TRP A 24 17.75 2.91 -23.66
N GLN A 25 18.62 3.30 -24.61
CA GLN A 25 18.79 4.71 -24.99
C GLN A 25 17.51 5.30 -25.58
N ALA A 26 16.78 4.54 -26.41
CA ALA A 26 15.49 4.98 -26.95
C ALA A 26 14.41 5.13 -25.84
N LEU A 27 14.39 4.21 -24.87
CA LEU A 27 13.51 4.30 -23.69
C LEU A 27 13.83 5.51 -22.82
N ASN A 28 15.11 5.86 -22.67
CA ASN A 28 15.54 7.06 -21.97
C ASN A 28 15.00 8.33 -22.64
N GLY A 29 15.11 8.44 -23.97
CA GLY A 29 14.53 9.55 -24.72
C GLY A 29 13.00 9.66 -24.57
N ARG A 30 12.30 8.52 -24.60
CA ARG A 30 10.86 8.46 -24.31
C ARG A 30 10.53 8.94 -22.89
N PHE A 31 11.33 8.53 -21.91
CA PHE A 31 11.14 8.92 -20.53
C PHE A 31 11.25 10.41 -20.33
N SER A 32 12.23 11.07 -20.94
CA SER A 32 12.38 12.53 -20.83
C SER A 32 11.09 13.26 -21.27
N GLN A 33 10.46 12.83 -22.37
CA GLN A 33 9.20 13.40 -22.86
C GLN A 33 8.03 13.18 -21.88
N VAL A 34 7.92 11.97 -21.34
CA VAL A 34 6.90 11.62 -20.33
C VAL A 34 7.11 12.42 -19.05
N HIS A 35 8.36 12.52 -18.60
CA HIS A 35 8.75 13.25 -17.42
C HIS A 35 8.41 14.74 -17.53
N GLU A 36 8.66 15.37 -18.68
CA GLU A 36 8.27 16.77 -18.90
C GLU A 36 6.76 17.00 -18.79
N ALA A 37 5.94 16.08 -19.30
CA ALA A 37 4.49 16.17 -19.17
C ALA A 37 4.05 16.06 -17.70
N ILE A 38 4.64 15.12 -16.96
CA ILE A 38 4.40 14.95 -15.53
C ILE A 38 4.88 16.17 -14.74
N ALA A 39 6.02 16.75 -15.07
CA ALA A 39 6.53 17.95 -14.41
C ALA A 39 5.59 19.15 -14.60
N ARG A 40 5.00 19.31 -15.80
CA ARG A 40 3.96 20.34 -16.04
C ARG A 40 2.71 20.10 -15.20
N ASP A 41 2.25 18.86 -15.13
CA ASP A 41 1.08 18.47 -14.32
C ASP A 41 1.34 18.65 -12.82
N ALA A 42 2.55 18.34 -12.36
CA ALA A 42 3.01 18.58 -10.98
C ALA A 42 3.01 20.07 -10.65
N ALA A 43 3.57 20.92 -11.54
CA ALA A 43 3.57 22.37 -11.37
C ALA A 43 2.16 22.98 -11.35
N ALA A 44 1.18 22.31 -11.97
CA ALA A 44 -0.24 22.66 -11.90
C ALA A 44 -0.97 22.09 -10.68
N GLY A 45 -0.27 21.45 -9.74
CA GLY A 45 -0.82 20.92 -8.49
C GLY A 45 -1.65 19.66 -8.64
N ARG A 46 -1.47 18.89 -9.74
CA ARG A 46 -2.26 17.66 -9.98
C ARG A 46 -1.85 16.50 -9.08
N TYR A 47 -0.61 16.47 -8.62
CA TYR A 47 -0.05 15.39 -7.81
C TYR A 47 0.12 15.81 -6.35
N GLY A 48 -0.98 16.20 -5.70
CA GLY A 48 -0.96 16.71 -4.34
C GLY A 48 -0.31 15.77 -3.30
N PHE A 49 -0.20 14.48 -3.61
CA PHE A 49 0.46 13.52 -2.72
C PHE A 49 1.96 13.78 -2.59
N ALA A 50 2.58 14.43 -3.59
CA ALA A 50 3.99 14.81 -3.59
C ALA A 50 4.23 16.20 -2.96
N GLU A 51 3.17 16.98 -2.72
CA GLU A 51 3.22 18.30 -2.09
C GLU A 51 3.27 18.17 -0.56
N LEU A 52 4.33 17.52 -0.05
CA LEU A 52 4.47 17.22 1.38
C LEU A 52 4.56 18.47 2.25
N ASP A 53 5.21 19.53 1.76
CA ASP A 53 5.38 20.77 2.51
C ASP A 53 4.06 21.55 2.65
N ALA A 54 3.17 21.46 1.65
CA ALA A 54 1.81 22.02 1.74
C ALA A 54 0.95 21.30 2.81
N GLN A 55 1.34 20.09 3.21
CA GLN A 55 0.65 19.27 4.20
C GLN A 55 1.27 19.38 5.60
N ALA A 56 2.40 20.10 5.76
CA ALA A 56 3.14 20.18 7.02
C ALA A 56 2.27 20.68 8.19
N GLY A 57 1.45 21.72 7.97
CA GLY A 57 0.55 22.23 9.01
C GLY A 57 -0.52 21.22 9.45
N GLU A 58 -1.03 20.39 8.54
CA GLU A 58 -1.98 19.34 8.89
C GLU A 58 -1.30 18.18 9.62
N HIS A 59 -0.05 17.87 9.25
CA HIS A 59 0.78 16.89 9.96
C HIS A 59 1.14 17.33 11.39
N ASP A 60 1.46 18.62 11.60
CA ASP A 60 1.67 19.18 12.93
C ASP A 60 0.43 19.04 13.81
N ARG A 61 -0.77 19.26 13.24
CA ARG A 61 -2.04 19.02 13.94
C ARG A 61 -2.20 17.55 14.32
N VAL A 62 -1.81 16.62 13.44
CA VAL A 62 -1.83 15.17 13.73
C VAL A 62 -0.92 14.85 14.91
N LEU A 63 0.32 15.34 14.91
CA LEU A 63 1.27 15.12 16.00
C LEU A 63 0.79 15.73 17.32
N ALA A 64 0.23 16.93 17.29
CA ALA A 64 -0.35 17.58 18.46
C ALA A 64 -1.51 16.76 19.04
N PHE A 65 -2.43 16.31 18.18
CA PHE A 65 -3.56 15.48 18.59
C PHE A 65 -3.12 14.13 19.16
N ALA A 66 -2.15 13.46 18.52
CA ALA A 66 -1.62 12.19 19.02
C ALA A 66 -0.96 12.32 20.41
N ARG A 67 -0.28 13.46 20.67
CA ARG A 67 0.25 13.78 22.01
C ARG A 67 -0.85 14.05 23.03
N GLU A 68 -1.87 14.84 22.68
CA GLU A 68 -3.01 15.14 23.54
C GLU A 68 -3.78 13.88 23.95
N ARG A 69 -3.84 12.87 23.08
CA ARG A 69 -4.56 11.60 23.32
C ARG A 69 -3.70 10.47 23.88
N ALA A 70 -2.43 10.73 24.18
CA ALA A 70 -1.54 9.72 24.75
C ALA A 70 -2.10 9.18 26.09
N GLY A 71 -2.20 7.85 26.22
CA GLY A 71 -2.71 7.19 27.42
C GLY A 71 -4.23 7.22 27.61
N HIS A 72 -4.98 7.96 26.79
CA HIS A 72 -6.45 8.05 26.91
C HIS A 72 -7.20 6.85 26.35
N PHE A 73 -6.60 6.13 25.41
CA PHE A 73 -7.24 5.02 24.70
C PHE A 73 -6.35 3.78 24.70
N ASP A 74 -6.98 2.61 24.74
CA ASP A 74 -6.34 1.30 24.57
C ASP A 74 -6.49 0.78 23.14
N ASP A 75 -7.46 1.29 22.38
CA ASP A 75 -7.78 0.88 21.01
C ASP A 75 -7.99 2.09 20.10
N ILE A 76 -7.28 2.08 18.97
CA ILE A 76 -7.57 2.91 17.80
C ILE A 76 -8.22 2.01 16.75
N VAL A 77 -9.38 2.42 16.25
CA VAL A 77 -10.16 1.65 15.27
C VAL A 77 -10.38 2.49 14.03
N VAL A 78 -9.74 2.12 12.92
CA VAL A 78 -9.98 2.75 11.62
C VAL A 78 -11.23 2.15 10.99
N LEU A 79 -12.20 3.01 10.68
CA LEU A 79 -13.36 2.72 9.85
C LEU A 79 -13.10 3.34 8.48
N GLY A 80 -12.79 2.52 7.48
CA GLY A 80 -12.34 2.97 6.18
C GLY A 80 -12.05 1.78 5.27
N ILE A 81 -12.13 1.96 3.95
CA ILE A 81 -11.92 0.88 2.97
C ILE A 81 -11.04 1.36 1.82
N GLY A 82 -10.32 0.43 1.19
CA GLY A 82 -9.42 0.72 0.08
C GLY A 82 -8.34 1.73 0.46
N GLY A 83 -8.28 2.87 -0.23
CA GLY A 83 -7.27 3.90 0.02
C GLY A 83 -7.33 4.51 1.43
N SER A 84 -8.49 4.44 2.09
CA SER A 84 -8.68 4.87 3.48
C SER A 84 -8.19 3.85 4.52
N ALA A 85 -7.69 2.68 4.11
CA ALA A 85 -7.34 1.57 5.00
C ALA A 85 -6.01 0.91 4.67
N LEU A 86 -5.76 0.55 3.41
CA LEU A 86 -4.60 -0.25 3.00
C LEU A 86 -3.27 0.43 3.34
N GLY A 87 -3.20 1.76 3.28
CA GLY A 87 -2.04 2.52 3.73
C GLY A 87 -1.78 2.34 5.23
N ALA A 88 -2.82 2.46 6.07
CA ALA A 88 -2.70 2.26 7.51
C ALA A 88 -2.36 0.80 7.87
N ILE A 89 -2.92 -0.17 7.14
CA ILE A 89 -2.59 -1.60 7.29
C ILE A 89 -1.11 -1.83 6.96
N SER A 90 -0.63 -1.29 5.84
CA SER A 90 0.77 -1.40 5.41
C SER A 90 1.74 -0.81 6.43
N LEU A 91 1.45 0.40 6.93
CA LEU A 91 2.28 1.05 7.95
C LEU A 91 2.27 0.26 9.27
N ARG A 92 1.11 -0.25 9.68
CA ARG A 92 0.98 -1.07 10.90
C ARG A 92 1.85 -2.33 10.79
N THR A 93 1.71 -3.07 9.70
CA THR A 93 2.42 -4.34 9.52
C THR A 93 3.92 -4.15 9.34
N ALA A 94 4.34 -3.07 8.68
CA ALA A 94 5.76 -2.80 8.45
C ALA A 94 6.50 -2.25 9.68
N LEU A 95 5.81 -1.45 10.52
CA LEU A 95 6.49 -0.61 11.51
C LEU A 95 6.12 -0.94 12.97
N LEU A 96 5.16 -1.84 13.19
CA LEU A 96 4.87 -2.38 14.52
C LEU A 96 5.25 -3.85 14.58
N ALA A 97 5.45 -4.35 15.80
CA ALA A 97 5.67 -5.77 16.00
C ALA A 97 4.51 -6.63 15.46
N THR A 98 4.81 -7.80 14.89
CA THR A 98 3.83 -8.71 14.29
C THR A 98 2.67 -9.06 15.22
N ASP A 99 2.94 -9.18 16.53
CA ASP A 99 1.99 -9.49 17.59
C ASP A 99 1.50 -8.24 18.36
N TRP A 100 1.67 -7.02 17.82
CA TRP A 100 1.40 -5.75 18.49
C TRP A 100 0.08 -5.71 19.29
N ASN A 101 -1.01 -6.15 18.67
CA ASN A 101 -2.33 -6.13 19.32
C ASN A 101 -2.50 -7.19 20.42
N ALA A 102 -1.72 -8.27 20.39
CA ALA A 102 -1.73 -9.31 21.42
C ALA A 102 -0.87 -8.95 22.65
N ARG A 103 0.06 -8.01 22.50
CA ARG A 103 0.94 -7.56 23.60
C ARG A 103 0.16 -6.88 24.73
N GLY A 104 0.73 -6.87 25.93
CA GLY A 104 0.27 -6.00 27.02
C GLY A 104 0.61 -4.53 26.76
N ALA A 105 -0.05 -3.60 27.47
CA ALA A 105 0.18 -2.16 27.30
C ALA A 105 1.65 -1.75 27.54
N ALA A 106 2.32 -2.33 28.54
CA ALA A 106 3.72 -2.05 28.83
C ALA A 106 4.67 -2.42 27.67
N ALA A 107 4.44 -3.57 27.03
CA ALA A 107 5.23 -4.01 25.87
C ALA A 107 4.96 -3.22 24.59
N ARG A 108 3.89 -2.41 24.57
CA ARG A 108 3.61 -1.38 23.55
C ARG A 108 4.10 0.02 23.96
N GLY A 109 4.81 0.17 25.08
CA GLY A 109 5.19 1.48 25.61
C GLY A 109 3.99 2.37 25.96
N GLY A 110 2.89 1.77 26.42
CA GLY A 110 1.64 2.47 26.74
C GLY A 110 0.83 2.91 25.52
N ARG A 111 1.21 2.49 24.31
CA ARG A 111 0.48 2.80 23.07
C ARG A 111 -0.71 1.88 22.84
N PRO A 112 -1.78 2.38 22.19
CA PRO A 112 -2.97 1.60 21.90
C PRO A 112 -2.74 0.53 20.83
N ARG A 113 -3.68 -0.42 20.78
CA ARG A 113 -3.86 -1.36 19.67
C ARG A 113 -4.35 -0.61 18.44
N LEU A 114 -4.06 -1.13 17.25
CA LEU A 114 -4.57 -0.59 15.98
C LEU A 114 -5.38 -1.65 15.24
N HIS A 115 -6.67 -1.41 15.13
CA HIS A 115 -7.62 -2.22 14.35
C HIS A 115 -8.01 -1.44 13.09
N VAL A 116 -8.14 -2.15 11.98
CA VAL A 116 -8.64 -1.58 10.73
C VAL A 116 -9.82 -2.45 10.29
N LEU A 117 -10.97 -1.82 10.10
CA LEU A 117 -12.21 -2.46 9.69
C LEU A 117 -12.53 -2.02 8.26
N ASP A 118 -12.00 -2.75 7.29
CA ASP A 118 -12.05 -2.43 5.85
C ASP A 118 -12.99 -3.32 5.04
N ASN A 119 -13.92 -3.97 5.72
CA ASN A 119 -15.00 -4.73 5.09
C ASN A 119 -16.31 -4.55 5.89
N VAL A 120 -17.44 -4.94 5.29
CA VAL A 120 -18.77 -4.93 5.93
C VAL A 120 -19.21 -6.32 6.38
N ASP A 121 -18.29 -7.28 6.46
CA ASP A 121 -18.58 -8.62 6.96
C ASP A 121 -19.03 -8.53 8.43
N PRO A 122 -20.30 -8.88 8.74
CA PRO A 122 -20.83 -8.75 10.09
C PRO A 122 -20.08 -9.61 11.11
N ARG A 123 -19.50 -10.76 10.71
CA ARG A 123 -18.74 -11.62 11.64
C ARG A 123 -17.55 -10.87 12.22
N THR A 124 -16.81 -10.18 11.36
CA THR A 124 -15.63 -9.42 11.77
C THR A 124 -16.01 -8.17 12.56
N ILE A 125 -16.99 -7.41 12.05
CA ILE A 125 -17.39 -6.15 12.67
C ILE A 125 -17.97 -6.38 14.06
N VAL A 126 -18.95 -7.28 14.20
CA VAL A 126 -19.62 -7.55 15.48
C VAL A 126 -18.61 -8.10 16.50
N ALA A 127 -17.85 -9.13 16.14
CA ALA A 127 -16.87 -9.72 17.05
C ALA A 127 -15.81 -8.72 17.51
N ARG A 128 -15.36 -7.82 16.63
CA ARG A 128 -14.41 -6.78 17.02
C ARG A 128 -15.04 -5.79 17.97
N LEU A 129 -16.21 -5.23 17.65
CA LEU A 129 -16.86 -4.21 18.47
C LEU A 129 -17.27 -4.75 19.84
N ASP A 130 -17.69 -6.01 19.94
CA ASP A 130 -18.08 -6.65 21.20
C ASP A 130 -16.87 -6.89 22.13
N ALA A 131 -15.66 -6.99 21.57
CA ALA A 131 -14.43 -7.17 22.33
C ALA A 131 -13.79 -5.86 22.83
N LEU A 132 -14.31 -4.69 22.43
CA LEU A 132 -13.76 -3.38 22.80
C LEU A 132 -14.38 -2.82 24.08
N ASP A 133 -13.55 -2.17 24.90
CA ASP A 133 -14.03 -1.18 25.84
C ASP A 133 -14.24 0.14 25.10
N LEU A 134 -15.50 0.49 24.83
CA LEU A 134 -15.86 1.70 24.08
C LEU A 134 -15.40 2.98 24.79
N SER A 135 -15.34 2.99 26.14
CA SER A 135 -14.87 4.14 26.92
C SER A 135 -13.37 4.39 26.80
N ARG A 136 -12.64 3.38 26.30
CA ARG A 136 -11.19 3.39 26.05
C ARG A 136 -10.87 3.24 24.56
N SER A 137 -11.83 3.43 23.67
CA SER A 137 -11.66 3.31 22.22
C SER A 137 -11.81 4.64 21.49
N LEU A 138 -10.97 4.87 20.47
CA LEU A 138 -11.07 5.99 19.53
C LEU A 138 -11.30 5.46 18.11
N PHE A 139 -12.37 5.90 17.47
CA PHE A 139 -12.74 5.50 16.12
C PHE A 139 -12.39 6.60 15.11
N LEU A 140 -11.57 6.25 14.13
CA LEU A 140 -11.17 7.12 13.03
C LEU A 140 -12.07 6.81 11.83
N VAL A 141 -13.01 7.70 11.50
CA VAL A 141 -13.91 7.55 10.36
C VAL A 141 -13.27 8.21 9.15
N ILE A 142 -12.76 7.41 8.22
CA ILE A 142 -11.91 7.87 7.11
C ILE A 142 -12.62 7.66 5.78
N SER A 143 -13.19 8.74 5.23
CA SER A 143 -13.81 8.75 3.91
C SER A 143 -13.62 10.12 3.27
N LYS A 144 -12.87 10.20 2.17
CA LYS A 144 -12.67 11.47 1.44
C LYS A 144 -13.99 12.07 0.97
N SER A 145 -14.88 11.27 0.37
CA SER A 145 -16.20 11.73 -0.08
C SER A 145 -17.17 12.00 1.06
N GLY A 146 -16.86 11.50 2.26
CA GLY A 146 -17.75 11.46 3.41
C GLY A 146 -18.92 10.48 3.25
N GLY A 147 -19.12 9.84 2.10
CA GLY A 147 -20.33 9.06 1.78
C GLY A 147 -20.07 7.62 1.33
N THR A 148 -18.89 7.08 1.63
CA THR A 148 -18.56 5.66 1.36
C THR A 148 -19.51 4.77 2.17
N ALA A 149 -20.30 3.93 1.51
CA ALA A 149 -21.41 3.21 2.13
C ALA A 149 -20.95 2.30 3.27
N GLU A 150 -19.85 1.58 3.06
CA GLU A 150 -19.21 0.68 4.01
C GLU A 150 -18.79 1.41 5.28
N THR A 151 -18.03 2.51 5.11
CA THR A 151 -17.56 3.33 6.22
C THR A 151 -18.72 4.00 6.97
N MET A 152 -19.76 4.45 6.25
CA MET A 152 -20.93 5.07 6.87
C MET A 152 -21.79 4.06 7.63
N ALA A 153 -21.93 2.83 7.12
CA ALA A 153 -22.60 1.75 7.84
C ALA A 153 -21.88 1.42 9.15
N GLN A 154 -20.55 1.26 9.10
CA GLN A 154 -19.73 1.06 10.31
C GLN A 154 -19.84 2.23 11.28
N TYR A 155 -19.78 3.48 10.78
CA TYR A 155 -19.95 4.69 11.59
C TYR A 155 -21.30 4.71 12.30
N LEU A 156 -22.41 4.39 11.62
CA LEU A 156 -23.75 4.38 12.21
C LEU A 156 -23.86 3.35 13.33
N ILE A 157 -23.30 2.14 13.15
CA ILE A 157 -23.27 1.10 14.19
C ILE A 157 -22.45 1.57 15.40
N VAL A 158 -21.26 2.12 15.17
CA VAL A 158 -20.42 2.63 16.26
C VAL A 158 -21.11 3.79 16.97
N ARG A 159 -21.75 4.69 16.22
CA ARG A 159 -22.49 5.82 16.77
C ARG A 159 -23.62 5.35 17.69
N GLU A 160 -24.44 4.42 17.24
CA GLU A 160 -25.52 3.84 18.04
C GLU A 160 -24.99 3.23 19.36
N ARG A 161 -23.88 2.49 19.28
CA ARG A 161 -23.25 1.90 20.47
C ARG A 161 -22.71 2.95 21.45
N LEU A 162 -22.09 4.03 20.95
CA LEU A 162 -21.62 5.13 21.78
C LEU A 162 -22.78 5.85 22.47
N ASP A 163 -23.86 6.13 21.73
CA ASP A 163 -25.06 6.78 22.27
C ASP A 163 -25.74 5.90 23.33
N ALA A 164 -25.88 4.59 23.08
CA ALA A 164 -26.41 3.63 24.05
C ALA A 164 -25.56 3.52 25.32
N ALA A 165 -24.22 3.62 25.17
CA ALA A 165 -23.27 3.67 26.28
C ALA A 165 -23.18 5.05 26.95
N LYS A 166 -23.93 6.06 26.47
CA LYS A 166 -23.90 7.45 26.93
C LYS A 166 -22.50 8.07 26.86
N LEU A 167 -21.69 7.66 25.88
CA LEU A 167 -20.36 8.19 25.62
C LEU A 167 -20.44 9.30 24.57
N ALA A 168 -19.89 10.47 24.88
CA ALA A 168 -19.94 11.63 23.99
C ALA A 168 -19.18 11.34 22.67
N PRO A 169 -19.84 11.37 21.50
CA PRO A 169 -19.20 11.06 20.21
C PRO A 169 -17.99 11.94 19.91
N SER A 170 -18.01 13.22 20.30
CA SER A 170 -16.89 14.16 20.14
C SER A 170 -15.60 13.75 20.88
N ARG A 171 -15.69 12.82 21.84
CA ARG A 171 -14.52 12.27 22.55
C ARG A 171 -13.98 10.99 21.92
N HIS A 172 -14.83 10.22 21.25
CA HIS A 172 -14.54 8.87 20.75
C HIS A 172 -14.50 8.75 19.23
N LEU A 173 -14.86 9.81 18.50
CA LEU A 173 -14.81 9.85 17.05
C LEU A 173 -13.82 10.90 16.57
N VAL A 174 -13.18 10.62 15.44
CA VAL A 174 -12.41 11.58 14.65
C VAL A 174 -12.71 11.36 13.18
N PHE A 175 -12.91 12.42 12.43
CA PHE A 175 -13.17 12.32 10.99
C PHE A 175 -11.95 12.70 10.17
N VAL A 176 -11.69 11.94 9.11
CA VAL A 176 -10.68 12.26 8.10
C VAL A 176 -11.37 12.28 6.75
N THR A 177 -11.55 13.48 6.19
CA THR A 177 -12.45 13.74 5.04
C THR A 177 -11.96 14.94 4.24
N ASP A 178 -12.55 15.18 3.06
CA ASP A 178 -12.33 16.42 2.30
C ASP A 178 -12.52 17.68 3.19
N PRO A 179 -11.72 18.75 3.00
CA PRO A 179 -11.80 19.95 3.81
C PRO A 179 -13.13 20.70 3.70
N ALA A 180 -13.89 20.54 2.60
CA ALA A 180 -15.11 21.30 2.34
C ALA A 180 -16.30 20.44 1.89
N LYS A 181 -16.07 19.33 1.19
CA LYS A 181 -17.10 18.49 0.57
C LYS A 181 -17.50 17.31 1.46
N GLY A 182 -18.68 16.77 1.20
CA GLY A 182 -19.19 15.58 1.86
C GLY A 182 -19.86 15.86 3.20
N LEU A 183 -20.48 14.81 3.78
CA LEU A 183 -21.32 14.94 4.97
C LEU A 183 -20.53 15.03 6.28
N LEU A 184 -19.33 14.47 6.33
CA LEU A 184 -18.54 14.37 7.55
C LEU A 184 -18.06 15.74 8.04
N ARG A 185 -17.73 16.68 7.14
CA ARG A 185 -17.23 18.01 7.54
C ARG A 185 -18.30 18.87 8.24
N PRO A 186 -19.52 19.06 7.69
CA PRO A 186 -20.60 19.74 8.41
C PRO A 186 -21.00 19.02 9.70
N LEU A 187 -21.02 17.69 9.69
CA LEU A 187 -21.32 16.88 10.86
C LEU A 187 -20.32 17.11 12.00
N ALA A 188 -19.02 17.14 11.67
CA ALA A 188 -17.96 17.45 12.63
C ALA A 188 -18.14 18.82 13.28
N ALA A 189 -18.44 19.85 12.48
CA ALA A 189 -18.66 21.20 12.99
C ALA A 189 -19.89 21.28 13.91
N ARG A 190 -20.99 20.61 13.54
CA ARG A 190 -22.23 20.61 14.33
C ARG A 190 -22.08 19.91 15.68
N GLU A 191 -21.30 18.83 15.73
CA GLU A 191 -21.22 17.96 16.92
C GLU A 191 -19.90 18.10 17.69
N GLY A 192 -19.02 19.01 17.26
CA GLY A 192 -17.71 19.23 17.88
C GLY A 192 -16.77 18.03 17.76
N ILE A 193 -16.93 17.21 16.71
CA ILE A 193 -16.06 16.05 16.45
C ILE A 193 -14.77 16.55 15.79
N PRO A 194 -13.57 16.21 16.32
CA PRO A 194 -12.30 16.54 15.67
C PRO A 194 -12.25 16.05 14.22
N ALA A 195 -11.76 16.88 13.30
CA ALA A 195 -11.70 16.53 11.90
C ALA A 195 -10.41 17.00 11.21
N PHE A 196 -9.81 16.09 10.44
CA PHE A 196 -8.59 16.30 9.64
C PHE A 196 -8.91 16.31 8.14
N ALA A 197 -8.06 16.98 7.36
CA ALA A 197 -8.25 17.17 5.94
C ALA A 197 -7.53 16.11 5.11
N VAL A 198 -8.25 15.52 4.15
CA VAL A 198 -7.65 14.89 2.97
C VAL A 198 -7.60 15.94 1.87
N PRO A 199 -6.42 16.33 1.35
CA PRO A 199 -6.34 17.36 0.32
C PRO A 199 -7.21 17.04 -0.90
N ALA A 200 -7.85 18.06 -1.47
CA ALA A 200 -8.81 17.90 -2.57
C ALA A 200 -8.16 17.25 -3.81
N ASN A 201 -6.89 17.56 -4.08
CA ASN A 201 -6.07 17.02 -5.17
C ASN A 201 -5.37 15.69 -4.82
N VAL A 202 -5.66 15.05 -3.68
CA VAL A 202 -5.09 13.73 -3.31
C VAL A 202 -6.16 12.64 -3.39
N GLY A 203 -6.01 11.70 -4.34
CA GLY A 203 -6.89 10.52 -4.45
C GLY A 203 -6.70 9.55 -3.29
N GLY A 204 -7.71 8.72 -3.00
CA GLY A 204 -7.70 7.80 -1.85
C GLY A 204 -6.49 6.86 -1.83
N ARG A 205 -6.20 6.17 -2.95
CA ARG A 205 -5.05 5.26 -3.07
C ARG A 205 -3.67 5.97 -3.01
N TYR A 206 -3.65 7.29 -3.08
CA TYR A 206 -2.45 8.13 -2.96
C TYR A 206 -2.37 8.87 -1.60
N SER A 207 -3.27 8.56 -0.65
CA SER A 207 -3.46 9.38 0.55
C SER A 207 -2.68 8.95 1.79
N VAL A 208 -1.81 7.94 1.70
CA VAL A 208 -1.10 7.36 2.87
C VAL A 208 -0.27 8.38 3.66
N PHE A 209 0.26 9.41 3.00
CA PHE A 209 1.04 10.49 3.64
C PHE A 209 0.19 11.64 4.19
N THR A 210 -1.12 11.62 3.96
CA THR A 210 -2.09 12.55 4.56
C THR A 210 -2.53 12.01 5.93
N PRO A 211 -3.40 12.72 6.70
CA PRO A 211 -4.02 12.18 7.91
C PRO A 211 -4.72 10.84 7.76
N VAL A 212 -5.00 10.36 6.54
CA VAL A 212 -5.49 8.99 6.30
C VAL A 212 -4.53 7.95 6.87
N GLY A 213 -3.23 8.07 6.60
CA GLY A 213 -2.21 7.16 7.14
C GLY A 213 -1.47 7.72 8.34
N THR A 214 -1.18 9.01 8.38
CA THR A 214 -0.34 9.60 9.44
C THR A 214 -1.06 9.68 10.78
N LEU A 215 -2.38 9.90 10.81
CA LEU A 215 -3.13 9.95 12.07
C LEU A 215 -3.15 8.60 12.82
N PRO A 216 -3.60 7.47 12.23
CA PRO A 216 -3.54 6.19 12.92
C PRO A 216 -2.11 5.80 13.29
N ALA A 217 -1.14 6.08 12.42
CA ALA A 217 0.27 5.78 12.66
C ALA A 217 0.84 6.55 13.87
N ALA A 218 0.64 7.87 13.95
CA ALA A 218 1.11 8.69 15.05
C ALA A 218 0.47 8.30 16.39
N LEU A 219 -0.82 7.94 16.39
CA LEU A 219 -1.55 7.51 17.60
C LEU A 219 -0.96 6.23 18.22
N VAL A 220 -0.42 5.33 17.40
CA VAL A 220 0.21 4.09 17.87
C VAL A 220 1.73 4.17 18.02
N GLY A 221 2.32 5.35 17.81
CA GLY A 221 3.73 5.61 18.07
C GLY A 221 4.67 5.41 16.88
N ILE A 222 4.16 5.27 15.66
CA ILE A 222 5.00 5.27 14.45
C ILE A 222 5.53 6.69 14.19
N ASP A 223 6.82 6.80 13.87
CA ASP A 223 7.46 8.08 13.53
C ASP A 223 7.04 8.55 12.13
N THR A 224 5.95 9.33 12.08
CA THR A 224 5.43 9.89 10.83
C THR A 224 6.30 11.02 10.28
N THR A 225 7.18 11.63 11.08
CA THR A 225 8.13 12.63 10.59
C THR A 225 9.22 11.95 9.75
N ALA A 226 9.78 10.85 10.25
CA ALA A 226 10.72 10.01 9.49
C ALA A 226 10.07 9.43 8.24
N LEU A 227 8.80 8.98 8.33
CA LEU A 227 8.02 8.53 7.18
C LEU A 227 7.94 9.58 6.07
N LEU A 228 7.59 10.82 6.40
CA LEU A 228 7.54 11.92 5.43
C LEU A 228 8.93 12.34 4.94
N ALA A 229 9.98 12.17 5.75
CA ALA A 229 11.35 12.43 5.32
C ALA A 229 11.79 11.46 4.21
N GLY A 230 11.48 10.17 4.34
CA GLY A 230 11.75 9.18 3.28
C GLY A 230 10.97 9.46 2.00
N ALA A 231 9.68 9.81 2.14
CA ALA A 231 8.87 10.24 1.01
C ALA A 231 9.48 11.46 0.29
N ARG A 232 9.99 12.46 1.04
CA ARG A 232 10.64 13.64 0.48
C ARG A 232 11.92 13.31 -0.31
N GLU A 233 12.71 12.33 0.14
CA GLU A 233 13.89 11.88 -0.61
C GLU A 233 13.51 11.41 -2.02
N ILE A 234 12.41 10.65 -2.13
CA ILE A 234 11.94 10.16 -3.42
C ILE A 234 11.35 11.27 -4.29
N VAL A 235 10.57 12.19 -3.72
CA VAL A 235 10.05 13.35 -4.47
C VAL A 235 11.20 14.13 -5.13
N GLN A 236 12.29 14.35 -4.39
CA GLN A 236 13.47 15.05 -4.91
C GLN A 236 14.15 14.30 -6.06
N ARG A 237 14.30 12.98 -5.95
CA ARG A 237 14.89 12.15 -7.01
C ARG A 237 13.99 12.03 -8.24
N ALA A 238 12.68 11.90 -8.02
CA ALA A 238 11.67 11.82 -9.07
C ALA A 238 11.56 13.13 -9.87
N ALA A 239 12.04 14.26 -9.34
CA ALA A 239 12.14 15.51 -10.10
C ALA A 239 13.20 15.49 -11.21
N SER A 240 14.09 14.49 -11.24
CA SER A 240 15.09 14.35 -12.31
C SER A 240 14.53 13.59 -13.52
N SER A 241 14.80 14.10 -14.73
CA SER A 241 14.57 13.38 -15.99
C SER A 241 15.65 12.33 -16.29
N ASN A 242 16.74 12.29 -15.51
CA ASN A 242 17.81 11.32 -15.68
C ASN A 242 17.46 9.99 -14.99
N LEU A 243 17.32 8.92 -15.79
CA LEU A 243 17.01 7.58 -15.28
C LEU A 243 18.08 6.99 -14.36
N ALA A 244 19.34 7.45 -14.43
CA ALA A 244 20.37 7.03 -13.47
C ALA A 244 20.08 7.51 -12.03
N VAL A 245 19.22 8.52 -11.87
CA VAL A 245 18.79 9.06 -10.56
C VAL A 245 17.33 8.69 -10.25
N ASN A 246 16.49 8.62 -11.28
CA ASN A 246 15.05 8.40 -11.16
C ASN A 246 14.68 6.92 -11.28
N ALA A 247 14.89 6.18 -10.19
CA ALA A 247 14.57 4.75 -10.14
C ALA A 247 13.07 4.45 -10.33
N ALA A 248 12.16 5.36 -9.94
CA ALA A 248 10.72 5.21 -10.17
C ALA A 248 10.39 5.24 -11.68
N GLY A 249 11.11 6.08 -12.43
CA GLY A 249 11.05 6.11 -13.90
C GLY A 249 11.58 4.81 -14.52
N VAL A 250 12.70 4.29 -14.04
CA VAL A 250 13.28 3.00 -14.49
C VAL A 250 12.27 1.87 -14.30
N PHE A 251 11.71 1.75 -13.09
CA PHE A 251 10.69 0.74 -12.77
C PHE A 251 9.49 0.85 -13.71
N ALA A 252 8.93 2.05 -13.89
CA ALA A 252 7.76 2.25 -14.72
C ALA A 252 8.00 1.90 -16.20
N LEU A 253 9.14 2.30 -16.76
CA LEU A 253 9.50 2.02 -18.15
C LEU A 253 9.67 0.53 -18.40
N LEU A 254 10.43 -0.16 -17.55
CA LEU A 254 10.71 -1.58 -17.72
C LEU A 254 9.43 -2.41 -17.59
N GLN A 255 8.58 -2.09 -16.61
CA GLN A 255 7.28 -2.72 -16.45
C GLN A 255 6.34 -2.46 -17.65
N TRP A 256 6.23 -1.20 -18.09
CA TRP A 256 5.42 -0.85 -19.26
C TRP A 256 5.92 -1.54 -20.53
N ARG A 257 7.25 -1.59 -20.74
CA ARG A 257 7.86 -2.17 -21.93
C ARG A 257 7.75 -3.70 -21.93
N ALA A 258 7.95 -4.35 -20.79
CA ALA A 258 7.70 -5.78 -20.60
C ALA A 258 6.27 -6.15 -21.04
N HIS A 259 5.27 -5.42 -20.56
CA HIS A 259 3.89 -5.63 -20.97
C HIS A 259 3.68 -5.32 -22.46
N SER A 260 4.03 -4.13 -22.91
CA SER A 260 3.68 -3.64 -24.24
C SER A 260 4.40 -4.36 -25.39
N ARG A 261 5.58 -4.93 -25.14
CA ARG A 261 6.38 -5.64 -26.16
C ARG A 261 6.29 -7.14 -26.07
N HIS A 262 6.16 -7.70 -24.86
CA HIS A 262 6.25 -9.14 -24.62
C HIS A 262 4.99 -9.74 -23.99
N GLY A 263 3.91 -8.96 -23.84
CA GLY A 263 2.65 -9.45 -23.28
C GLY A 263 2.74 -9.78 -21.78
N GLN A 264 3.74 -9.26 -21.08
CA GLN A 264 3.96 -9.48 -19.64
C GLN A 264 3.04 -8.61 -18.79
N GLY A 265 1.73 -8.80 -18.96
CA GLY A 265 0.68 -8.00 -18.34
C GLY A 265 0.37 -8.34 -16.88
N ILE A 266 1.01 -9.34 -16.27
CA ILE A 266 0.85 -9.68 -14.86
C ILE A 266 2.07 -9.19 -14.08
N HIS A 267 1.88 -8.23 -13.18
CA HIS A 267 2.98 -7.64 -12.41
C HIS A 267 2.93 -8.16 -10.97
N VAL A 268 3.83 -9.06 -10.61
CA VAL A 268 3.90 -9.67 -9.28
C VAL A 268 4.70 -8.78 -8.33
N MET A 269 4.18 -8.51 -7.14
CA MET A 269 4.90 -7.93 -6.01
C MET A 269 5.08 -9.01 -4.95
N MET A 270 6.32 -9.42 -4.69
CA MET A 270 6.65 -10.55 -3.82
C MET A 270 7.67 -10.12 -2.73
N PRO A 271 7.20 -9.63 -1.58
CA PRO A 271 8.08 -9.29 -0.48
C PRO A 271 8.73 -10.55 0.12
N TYR A 272 10.03 -10.49 0.41
CA TYR A 272 10.75 -11.47 1.25
C TYR A 272 10.93 -10.89 2.64
N SER A 273 9.79 -10.51 3.23
CA SER A 273 9.67 -9.83 4.51
C SER A 273 8.22 -9.87 4.96
N ASP A 274 7.97 -10.43 6.13
CA ASP A 274 6.64 -10.40 6.74
C ASP A 274 6.21 -8.98 7.10
N ALA A 275 7.16 -8.09 7.43
CA ALA A 275 6.89 -6.69 7.72
C ALA A 275 6.38 -5.96 6.46
N LEU A 276 6.93 -6.29 5.29
CA LEU A 276 6.53 -5.68 4.01
C LEU A 276 5.36 -6.40 3.31
N ARG A 277 4.80 -7.49 3.88
CA ARG A 277 3.79 -8.31 3.21
C ARG A 277 2.57 -7.51 2.72
N ASP A 278 2.11 -6.55 3.52
CA ASP A 278 0.89 -5.77 3.23
C ASP A 278 1.15 -4.62 2.24
N ILE A 279 2.41 -4.37 1.87
CA ILE A 279 2.74 -3.48 0.75
C ILE A 279 2.25 -4.08 -0.57
N ALA A 280 2.25 -5.41 -0.72
CA ALA A 280 1.82 -6.06 -1.96
C ALA A 280 0.32 -5.82 -2.29
N PRO A 281 -0.65 -6.03 -1.38
CA PRO A 281 -2.05 -5.67 -1.64
C PRO A 281 -2.28 -4.15 -1.74
N TRP A 282 -1.52 -3.31 -1.00
CA TRP A 282 -1.57 -1.86 -1.19
C TRP A 282 -1.10 -1.44 -2.60
N PHE A 283 0.00 -2.02 -3.07
CA PHE A 283 0.50 -1.84 -4.44
C PHE A 283 -0.52 -2.33 -5.46
N ALA A 284 -1.19 -3.46 -5.20
CA ALA A 284 -2.21 -3.97 -6.10
C ALA A 284 -3.36 -2.97 -6.30
N GLN A 285 -3.85 -2.34 -5.23
CA GLN A 285 -4.82 -1.25 -5.37
C GLN A 285 -4.23 -0.08 -6.17
N LEU A 286 -3.05 0.40 -5.79
CA LEU A 286 -2.40 1.54 -6.42
C LEU A 286 -2.25 1.33 -7.94
N TRP A 287 -1.75 0.16 -8.33
CA TRP A 287 -1.41 -0.19 -9.70
C TRP A 287 -2.64 -0.51 -10.55
N ALA A 288 -3.55 -1.36 -10.05
CA ALA A 288 -4.75 -1.76 -10.79
C ALA A 288 -5.71 -0.58 -11.03
N GLU A 289 -6.09 0.16 -9.98
CA GLU A 289 -7.05 1.26 -10.13
C GLU A 289 -6.49 2.43 -10.93
N SER A 290 -5.17 2.62 -10.93
CA SER A 290 -4.55 3.71 -11.69
C SER A 290 -4.39 3.35 -13.17
N LEU A 291 -4.00 2.12 -13.48
CA LEU A 291 -3.56 1.74 -14.83
C LEU A 291 -4.61 0.93 -15.62
N GLY A 292 -5.51 0.21 -14.93
CA GLY A 292 -6.58 -0.59 -15.53
C GLY A 292 -7.68 0.30 -16.09
N LYS A 293 -7.51 0.80 -17.32
CA LYS A 293 -8.34 1.86 -17.91
C LYS A 293 -8.55 1.67 -19.40
N ILE A 294 -9.52 2.40 -19.94
CA ILE A 294 -9.63 2.65 -21.37
C ILE A 294 -8.74 3.85 -21.68
N ASP A 295 -7.77 3.69 -22.57
CA ASP A 295 -6.91 4.79 -23.01
C ASP A 295 -7.65 5.74 -23.97
N ALA A 296 -6.97 6.82 -24.40
CA ALA A 296 -7.56 7.80 -25.31
C ALA A 296 -7.95 7.24 -26.69
N THR A 297 -7.51 6.03 -27.05
CA THR A 297 -7.85 5.36 -28.32
C THR A 297 -9.06 4.43 -28.20
N GLY A 298 -9.59 4.24 -27.00
CA GLY A 298 -10.64 3.27 -26.73
C GLY A 298 -10.13 1.86 -26.39
N THR A 299 -8.82 1.69 -26.19
CA THR A 299 -8.22 0.39 -25.89
C THR A 299 -8.19 0.15 -24.39
N SER A 300 -8.62 -1.04 -23.95
CA SER A 300 -8.43 -1.46 -22.56
C SER A 300 -6.96 -1.78 -22.31
N VAL A 301 -6.34 -1.06 -21.38
CA VAL A 301 -4.94 -1.20 -21.01
C VAL A 301 -4.83 -1.39 -19.51
N GLY A 302 -3.63 -1.77 -19.07
CA GLY A 302 -3.30 -1.90 -17.66
C GLY A 302 -2.89 -3.32 -17.30
N PRO A 303 -1.80 -3.48 -16.54
CA PRO A 303 -1.38 -4.78 -16.04
C PRO A 303 -2.22 -5.22 -14.82
N THR A 304 -2.37 -6.53 -14.65
CA THR A 304 -2.95 -7.15 -13.45
C THR A 304 -1.88 -7.29 -12.37
N PRO A 305 -1.98 -6.58 -11.23
CA PRO A 305 -1.05 -6.79 -10.14
C PRO A 305 -1.40 -8.05 -9.34
N VAL A 306 -0.39 -8.82 -8.95
CA VAL A 306 -0.55 -10.02 -8.11
C VAL A 306 0.31 -9.85 -6.85
N ALA A 307 -0.31 -10.04 -5.69
CA ALA A 307 0.39 -10.09 -4.42
C ALA A 307 0.87 -11.53 -4.15
N ALA A 308 2.13 -11.67 -3.77
CA ALA A 308 2.73 -12.93 -3.32
C ALA A 308 3.62 -12.64 -2.10
N LEU A 309 4.07 -13.67 -1.39
CA LEU A 309 4.97 -13.57 -0.23
C LEU A 309 6.08 -14.61 -0.31
N GLY A 310 7.33 -14.16 -0.25
CA GLY A 310 8.50 -15.04 -0.16
C GLY A 310 8.90 -15.31 1.29
N ALA A 311 9.34 -16.52 1.65
CA ALA A 311 9.47 -17.70 0.79
C ALA A 311 8.17 -18.52 0.63
N THR A 312 7.11 -18.20 1.36
CA THR A 312 5.86 -18.98 1.43
C THR A 312 5.31 -19.39 0.06
N ASP A 313 5.20 -18.44 -0.88
CA ASP A 313 4.65 -18.68 -2.22
C ASP A 313 5.63 -19.32 -3.20
N GLN A 314 6.86 -19.63 -2.78
CA GLN A 314 7.68 -20.63 -3.47
C GLN A 314 6.98 -21.99 -3.51
N HIS A 315 6.20 -22.29 -2.47
CA HIS A 315 5.43 -23.53 -2.34
C HIS A 315 3.99 -23.41 -2.85
N SER A 316 3.71 -22.42 -3.71
CA SER A 316 2.38 -22.16 -4.26
C SER A 316 2.48 -21.67 -5.71
N GLN A 317 3.07 -20.49 -5.91
CA GLN A 317 2.99 -19.75 -7.18
C GLN A 317 4.23 -19.92 -8.06
N ILE A 318 5.40 -20.23 -7.49
CA ILE A 318 6.66 -20.24 -8.26
C ILE A 318 6.66 -21.29 -9.38
N GLN A 319 5.98 -22.43 -9.24
CA GLN A 319 5.79 -23.38 -10.35
C GLN A 319 5.14 -22.71 -11.57
N LEU A 320 4.07 -21.93 -11.34
CA LEU A 320 3.39 -21.17 -12.40
C LEU A 320 4.29 -20.08 -12.99
N TYR A 321 5.11 -19.43 -12.15
CA TYR A 321 5.98 -18.34 -12.61
C TYR A 321 7.16 -18.87 -13.44
N MET A 322 7.63 -20.08 -13.14
CA MET A 322 8.73 -20.75 -13.83
C MET A 322 8.31 -21.40 -15.15
N GLU A 323 7.24 -22.20 -15.15
CA GLU A 323 6.88 -23.08 -16.28
C GLU A 323 5.56 -22.70 -16.96
N GLY A 324 4.78 -21.80 -16.37
CA GLY A 324 3.55 -21.30 -16.97
C GLY A 324 3.75 -20.30 -18.11
N PRO A 325 2.67 -19.63 -18.54
CA PRO A 325 2.74 -18.58 -19.55
C PRO A 325 3.78 -17.49 -19.20
N ALA A 326 4.47 -16.97 -20.23
CA ALA A 326 5.47 -15.90 -20.10
C ALA A 326 4.87 -14.50 -20.02
N ASP A 327 3.81 -14.36 -19.24
CA ASP A 327 2.97 -13.17 -19.10
C ASP A 327 3.25 -12.38 -17.81
N LYS A 328 4.34 -12.70 -17.09
CA LYS A 328 4.67 -12.11 -15.78
C LYS A 328 5.98 -11.34 -15.75
N THR A 329 6.01 -10.28 -14.93
CA THR A 329 7.24 -9.77 -14.31
C THR A 329 7.16 -9.93 -12.79
N VAL A 330 8.29 -10.19 -12.13
CA VAL A 330 8.34 -10.36 -10.67
C VAL A 330 9.19 -9.27 -10.02
N THR A 331 8.59 -8.48 -9.13
CA THR A 331 9.30 -7.50 -8.29
C THR A 331 9.42 -8.05 -6.88
N PHE A 332 10.65 -8.32 -6.45
CA PHE A 332 10.95 -8.69 -5.07
C PHE A 332 11.10 -7.46 -4.19
N LEU A 333 10.59 -7.52 -2.95
CA LEU A 333 11.01 -6.58 -1.91
C LEU A 333 11.96 -7.29 -0.95
N ALA A 334 13.08 -6.66 -0.62
CA ALA A 334 14.10 -7.22 0.27
C ALA A 334 14.51 -6.21 1.34
N GLU A 335 15.07 -6.72 2.43
CA GLU A 335 15.65 -5.93 3.51
C GLU A 335 17.18 -6.02 3.43
N GLY A 336 17.86 -4.88 3.45
CA GLY A 336 19.32 -4.81 3.50
C GLY A 336 19.86 -5.10 4.90
N ALA A 337 19.16 -4.62 5.93
CA ALA A 337 19.45 -4.90 7.33
C ALA A 337 18.16 -5.30 8.06
N ARG A 338 18.27 -6.33 8.91
CA ARG A 338 17.19 -6.82 9.77
C ARG A 338 17.49 -6.51 11.23
N ASP A 339 16.52 -5.93 11.92
CA ASP A 339 16.63 -5.59 13.33
C ASP A 339 16.35 -6.80 14.26
N VAL A 340 15.81 -7.89 13.70
CA VAL A 340 15.52 -9.15 14.40
C VAL A 340 16.00 -10.31 13.55
N ASP A 341 16.76 -11.23 14.14
CA ASP A 341 17.22 -12.45 13.48
C ASP A 341 17.39 -13.58 14.50
N ALA A 342 17.40 -14.82 14.01
CA ALA A 342 17.64 -16.00 14.83
C ALA A 342 18.72 -16.87 14.17
N ARG A 343 19.75 -17.21 14.94
CA ARG A 343 20.77 -18.16 14.51
C ARG A 343 20.18 -19.57 14.45
N ILE A 344 20.40 -20.25 13.33
CA ILE A 344 20.05 -21.65 13.17
C ILE A 344 21.12 -22.49 13.89
N PRO A 345 20.74 -23.29 14.89
CA PRO A 345 21.70 -24.12 15.62
C PRO A 345 22.31 -25.17 14.69
N ALA A 346 23.55 -25.58 14.97
CA ALA A 346 24.14 -26.72 14.29
C ALA A 346 23.31 -27.98 14.61
N PRO A 347 22.92 -28.77 13.60
CA PRO A 347 22.17 -29.99 13.84
C PRO A 347 23.05 -31.05 14.54
N PRO A 348 22.44 -31.96 15.32
CA PRO A 348 23.07 -33.20 15.74
C PRO A 348 23.71 -33.99 14.59
N ALA A 349 24.74 -34.79 14.87
CA ALA A 349 25.52 -35.50 13.86
C ALA A 349 24.72 -36.55 13.05
N ASP A 350 23.66 -37.09 13.64
CA ASP A 350 22.70 -37.99 13.01
C ASP A 350 21.73 -37.29 12.04
N LEU A 351 21.74 -35.95 11.99
CA LEU A 351 21.00 -35.12 11.04
C LEU A 351 21.94 -34.43 10.04
N ALA A 352 22.89 -35.20 9.48
CA ALA A 352 23.92 -34.68 8.57
C ALA A 352 23.35 -33.95 7.33
N GLU A 353 22.16 -34.32 6.86
CA GLU A 353 21.48 -33.64 5.73
C GLU A 353 21.12 -32.18 6.04
N LEU A 354 20.97 -31.81 7.31
CA LEU A 354 20.66 -30.45 7.74
C LEU A 354 21.91 -29.59 7.97
N ALA A 355 23.11 -30.15 7.81
CA ALA A 355 24.37 -29.47 8.16
C ALA A 355 24.57 -28.14 7.42
N TYR A 356 24.01 -28.00 6.20
CA TYR A 356 24.09 -26.77 5.41
C TYR A 356 23.35 -25.58 6.04
N LEU A 357 22.42 -25.82 6.97
CA LEU A 357 21.70 -24.76 7.70
C LEU A 357 22.47 -24.29 8.93
N GLY A 358 23.27 -25.18 9.54
CA GLY A 358 23.93 -24.94 10.81
C GLY A 358 24.87 -23.74 10.78
N GLY A 359 24.66 -22.78 11.68
CA GLY A 359 25.52 -21.59 11.79
C GLY A 359 25.08 -20.39 10.94
N HIS A 360 24.14 -20.57 10.01
CA HIS A 360 23.46 -19.47 9.34
C HIS A 360 22.37 -18.86 10.23
N SER A 361 21.73 -17.80 9.76
CA SER A 361 20.55 -17.21 10.40
C SER A 361 19.30 -17.40 9.53
N LEU A 362 18.12 -17.23 10.12
CA LEU A 362 16.86 -17.25 9.36
C LEU A 362 16.83 -16.14 8.31
N GLY A 363 17.33 -14.94 8.64
CA GLY A 363 17.48 -13.85 7.67
C GLY A 363 18.37 -14.25 6.49
N ALA A 364 19.51 -14.88 6.74
CA ALA A 364 20.42 -15.33 5.70
C ALA A 364 19.80 -16.40 4.79
N LEU A 365 19.03 -17.34 5.36
CA LEU A 365 18.28 -18.33 4.59
C LEU A 365 17.23 -17.66 3.69
N LEU A 366 16.44 -16.74 4.23
CA LEU A 366 15.41 -16.01 3.47
C LEU A 366 16.02 -15.20 2.31
N ASP A 367 17.16 -14.55 2.53
CA ASP A 367 17.87 -13.79 1.49
C ASP A 367 18.46 -14.71 0.41
N ALA A 368 19.00 -15.87 0.80
CA ALA A 368 19.49 -16.87 -0.13
C ALA A 368 18.37 -17.43 -1.01
N GLU A 369 17.22 -17.73 -0.41
CA GLU A 369 16.02 -18.21 -1.12
C GLU A 369 15.48 -17.18 -2.11
N ARG A 370 15.43 -15.89 -1.73
CA ARG A 370 15.08 -14.80 -2.65
C ARG A 370 16.02 -14.74 -3.84
N ALA A 371 17.34 -14.71 -3.57
CA ALA A 371 18.36 -14.58 -4.60
C ALA A 371 18.34 -15.77 -5.55
N ALA A 372 18.20 -16.99 -5.02
CA ALA A 372 18.07 -18.21 -5.81
C ALA A 372 16.81 -18.18 -6.69
N THR A 373 15.67 -17.75 -6.16
CA THR A 373 14.42 -17.62 -6.91
C THR A 373 14.55 -16.59 -8.05
N ALA A 374 15.13 -15.42 -7.76
CA ALA A 374 15.37 -14.39 -8.77
C ALA A 374 16.28 -14.91 -9.91
N GLN A 375 17.35 -15.64 -9.56
CA GLN A 375 18.25 -16.24 -10.52
C GLN A 375 17.60 -17.36 -11.33
N ALA A 376 16.80 -18.22 -10.70
CA ALA A 376 16.07 -19.30 -11.37
C ALA A 376 15.09 -18.74 -12.41
N LEU A 377 14.32 -17.71 -12.04
CA LEU A 377 13.43 -17.00 -12.95
C LEU A 377 14.20 -16.40 -14.14
N ALA A 378 15.32 -15.71 -13.88
CA ALA A 378 16.12 -15.11 -14.94
C ALA A 378 16.67 -16.16 -15.92
N ARG A 379 17.18 -17.30 -15.41
CA ARG A 379 17.66 -18.42 -16.23
C ARG A 379 16.54 -19.05 -17.07
N ALA A 380 15.31 -19.02 -16.57
CA ALA A 380 14.12 -19.45 -17.31
C ALA A 380 13.57 -18.35 -18.25
N GLY A 381 14.28 -17.23 -18.43
CA GLY A 381 13.86 -16.12 -19.28
C GLY A 381 12.69 -15.31 -18.71
N ARG A 382 12.45 -15.37 -17.40
CA ARG A 382 11.35 -14.68 -16.70
C ARG A 382 11.88 -13.37 -16.09
N PRO A 383 11.44 -12.19 -16.57
CA PRO A 383 11.95 -10.91 -16.07
C PRO A 383 11.63 -10.71 -14.60
N ASN A 384 12.62 -10.25 -13.85
CA ASN A 384 12.45 -9.89 -12.46
C ASN A 384 13.37 -8.74 -12.03
N GLN A 385 13.02 -8.10 -10.93
CA GLN A 385 13.80 -7.02 -10.33
C GLN A 385 13.66 -7.06 -8.80
N THR A 386 14.59 -6.45 -8.08
CA THR A 386 14.54 -6.38 -6.61
C THR A 386 14.60 -4.93 -6.15
N ILE A 387 13.66 -4.55 -5.30
CA ILE A 387 13.72 -3.32 -4.52
C ILE A 387 14.21 -3.71 -3.12
N THR A 388 15.38 -3.20 -2.72
CA THR A 388 15.95 -3.44 -1.40
C THR A 388 15.85 -2.17 -0.57
N LEU A 389 15.26 -2.24 0.61
CA LEU A 389 15.28 -1.15 1.59
C LEU A 389 16.52 -1.33 2.46
N ASP A 390 17.29 -0.27 2.68
CA ASP A 390 18.47 -0.33 3.58
C ASP A 390 18.05 -0.88 4.96
N ARG A 391 16.88 -0.46 5.45
CA ARG A 391 16.22 -0.96 6.66
C ARG A 391 14.71 -0.77 6.55
N VAL A 392 13.93 -1.67 7.16
CA VAL A 392 12.48 -1.51 7.33
C VAL A 392 12.19 -0.64 8.54
N ASP A 393 12.39 0.66 8.37
CA ASP A 393 11.98 1.69 9.32
C ASP A 393 11.01 2.68 8.67
N ALA A 394 10.52 3.65 9.45
CA ALA A 394 9.55 4.61 8.95
C ALA A 394 10.07 5.37 7.72
N GLN A 395 11.36 5.75 7.71
CA GLN A 395 11.95 6.44 6.57
C GLN A 395 12.03 5.53 5.33
N GLY A 396 12.53 4.30 5.46
CA GLY A 396 12.63 3.34 4.37
C GLY A 396 11.26 2.99 3.77
N VAL A 397 10.26 2.75 4.62
CA VAL A 397 8.87 2.48 4.18
C VAL A 397 8.27 3.72 3.50
N GLY A 398 8.56 4.92 4.01
CA GLY A 398 8.13 6.18 3.39
C GLY A 398 8.72 6.35 1.99
N SER A 399 10.01 6.04 1.82
CA SER A 399 10.66 6.01 0.51
C SER A 399 9.98 4.99 -0.42
N LEU A 400 9.75 3.75 0.03
CA LEU A 400 9.12 2.71 -0.80
C LEU A 400 7.73 3.10 -1.29
N LEU A 401 6.86 3.57 -0.40
CA LEU A 401 5.49 3.95 -0.76
C LEU A 401 5.50 5.12 -1.76
N MET A 402 6.32 6.15 -1.53
CA MET A 402 6.41 7.28 -2.45
C MET A 402 7.03 6.90 -3.80
N PHE A 403 7.98 5.96 -3.81
CA PHE A 403 8.58 5.40 -5.02
C PHE A 403 7.51 4.72 -5.89
N LEU A 404 6.69 3.86 -5.29
CA LEU A 404 5.63 3.15 -6.00
C LEU A 404 4.55 4.10 -6.51
N MET A 405 4.22 5.16 -5.74
CA MET A 405 3.30 6.21 -6.18
C MET A 405 3.81 6.97 -7.40
N HIS A 406 5.08 7.41 -7.41
CA HIS A 406 5.66 8.06 -8.58
C HIS A 406 5.79 7.12 -9.79
N ALA A 407 6.21 5.88 -9.56
CA ALA A 407 6.28 4.86 -10.60
C ALA A 407 4.92 4.65 -11.29
N THR A 408 3.84 4.70 -10.51
CA THR A 408 2.47 4.59 -11.02
C THR A 408 2.07 5.78 -11.89
N ILE A 409 2.47 7.00 -11.53
CA ILE A 409 2.25 8.20 -12.36
C ILE A 409 3.00 8.09 -13.68
N TYR A 410 4.28 7.70 -13.65
CA TYR A 410 5.06 7.45 -14.88
C TYR A 410 4.41 6.38 -15.76
N ALA A 411 3.98 5.26 -15.16
CA ALA A 411 3.31 4.19 -15.88
C ALA A 411 1.99 4.67 -16.51
N GLY A 412 1.18 5.47 -15.78
CA GLY A 412 -0.07 6.02 -16.30
C GLY A 412 0.14 6.86 -17.56
N ALA A 413 1.18 7.71 -17.57
CA ALA A 413 1.55 8.49 -18.74
C ALA A 413 2.04 7.61 -19.91
N LEU A 414 2.82 6.55 -19.62
CA LEU A 414 3.28 5.58 -20.63
C LEU A 414 2.13 4.79 -21.26
N TYR A 415 1.12 4.41 -20.46
CA TYR A 415 -0.13 3.79 -20.92
C TYR A 415 -1.15 4.79 -21.49
N ARG A 416 -0.88 6.10 -21.42
CA ARG A 416 -1.76 7.18 -21.90
C ARG A 416 -3.14 7.18 -21.25
N VAL A 417 -3.17 6.94 -19.94
CA VAL A 417 -4.38 6.93 -19.11
C VAL A 417 -4.28 7.98 -18.00
N ASN A 418 -5.43 8.34 -17.42
CA ASN A 418 -5.44 9.13 -16.19
C ASN A 418 -5.21 8.22 -14.97
N PRO A 419 -4.06 8.31 -14.27
CA PRO A 419 -3.78 7.44 -13.13
C PRO A 419 -4.51 7.87 -11.85
N LEU A 420 -5.24 8.99 -11.85
CA LEU A 420 -5.83 9.59 -10.65
C LEU A 420 -7.34 9.38 -10.50
N ASP A 421 -8.05 8.98 -11.57
CA ASP A 421 -9.49 8.68 -11.53
C ASP A 421 -9.78 7.17 -11.38
N GLN A 422 -11.06 6.81 -11.26
CA GLN A 422 -11.52 5.41 -11.18
C GLN A 422 -12.98 5.23 -11.64
N PRO A 423 -13.35 5.61 -12.87
CA PRO A 423 -14.75 5.64 -13.29
C PRO A 423 -15.46 4.27 -13.21
N GLY A 424 -14.74 3.16 -13.41
CA GLY A 424 -15.31 1.81 -13.47
C GLY A 424 -15.94 1.31 -12.15
N VAL A 425 -15.59 1.89 -11.00
CA VAL A 425 -16.08 1.39 -9.70
C VAL A 425 -17.51 1.86 -9.37
N GLU A 426 -18.01 2.90 -10.05
CA GLU A 426 -19.29 3.52 -9.69
C GLU A 426 -20.50 2.65 -10.06
N ALA A 427 -20.41 1.86 -11.13
CA ALA A 427 -21.51 1.00 -11.58
C ALA A 427 -21.96 0.02 -10.48
N GLY A 428 -21.02 -0.68 -9.84
CA GLY A 428 -21.30 -1.59 -8.74
C GLY A 428 -21.94 -0.89 -7.53
N LYS A 429 -21.47 0.32 -7.19
CA LYS A 429 -22.02 1.12 -6.08
C LYS A 429 -23.47 1.52 -6.32
N VAL A 430 -23.82 1.93 -7.55
CA VAL A 430 -25.19 2.30 -7.92
C VAL A 430 -26.11 1.08 -7.79
N LEU A 431 -25.70 -0.07 -8.33
CA LEU A 431 -26.48 -1.30 -8.27
C LEU A 431 -26.67 -1.81 -6.83
N ALA A 432 -25.63 -1.76 -6.00
CA ALA A 432 -25.71 -2.16 -4.60
C ALA A 432 -26.71 -1.29 -3.82
N LYS A 433 -26.66 0.04 -4.00
CA LYS A 433 -27.61 0.98 -3.39
C LYS A 433 -29.05 0.71 -3.84
N ALA A 434 -29.25 0.49 -5.14
CA ALA A 434 -30.56 0.17 -5.69
C ALA A 434 -31.11 -1.16 -5.13
N SER A 435 -30.27 -2.19 -5.03
CA SER A 435 -30.66 -3.50 -4.47
C SER A 435 -31.05 -3.42 -3.00
N LEU A 436 -30.30 -2.66 -2.19
CA LEU A 436 -30.65 -2.41 -0.79
C LEU A 436 -31.97 -1.65 -0.65
N ALA A 437 -32.20 -0.63 -1.49
CA ALA A 437 -33.45 0.13 -1.48
C ALA A 437 -34.66 -0.73 -1.93
N ALA A 438 -34.45 -1.71 -2.80
CA ALA A 438 -35.49 -2.60 -3.33
C ALA A 438 -35.78 -3.83 -2.45
N GLY A 439 -35.03 -4.07 -1.37
CA GLY A 439 -35.23 -5.22 -0.48
C GLY A 439 -34.73 -6.57 -1.03
N ALA A 440 -33.60 -6.55 -1.76
CA ALA A 440 -32.89 -7.71 -2.31
C ALA A 440 -33.73 -8.64 -3.21
N ALA A 441 -33.68 -8.42 -4.53
CA ALA A 441 -34.03 -9.46 -5.50
C ALA A 441 -32.78 -10.29 -5.82
N ALA A 442 -32.86 -11.61 -5.66
CA ALA A 442 -31.79 -12.51 -6.11
C ALA A 442 -31.64 -12.42 -7.64
N PRO A 443 -30.41 -12.45 -8.18
CA PRO A 443 -30.22 -12.44 -9.62
C PRO A 443 -30.84 -13.72 -10.24
N SER A 444 -31.68 -13.54 -11.25
CA SER A 444 -32.18 -14.60 -12.12
C SER A 444 -31.07 -15.03 -13.09
N GLY A 445 -30.35 -16.08 -12.75
CA GLY A 445 -29.25 -16.64 -13.55
C GLY A 445 -29.15 -18.15 -13.38
N GLY A 446 -28.32 -18.79 -14.20
CA GLY A 446 -28.03 -20.22 -14.07
C GLY A 446 -27.18 -20.47 -12.83
N HIS A 447 -27.78 -21.07 -11.80
CA HIS A 447 -27.11 -21.40 -10.55
C HIS A 447 -27.00 -22.92 -10.43
N TRP A 448 -25.80 -23.41 -10.12
CA TRP A 448 -25.60 -24.78 -9.68
C TRP A 448 -25.70 -24.83 -8.16
N VAL A 449 -26.55 -25.69 -7.63
CA VAL A 449 -26.47 -26.12 -6.23
C VAL A 449 -25.51 -27.30 -6.23
N VAL A 450 -24.29 -27.09 -5.72
CA VAL A 450 -23.24 -28.12 -5.61
C VAL A 450 -23.28 -28.77 -4.24
#